data_AF-A0A2Z5EN79-F1
#
_entry.id   AF-A0A2Z5EN79-F1
#
_cell.length_a   1.000
_cell.length_b   1.000
_cell.length_c   1.000
_cell.angle_alpha   90.00
_cell.angle_beta   90.00
_cell.angle_gamma   90.00
#
_symmetry.space_group_name_H-M   'P 1'
#
loop_
_entity.id
_entity.type
_entity.pdbx_description
1 polymer ?
#
loop_
_entity_poly.entity_id
_entity_poly.type
_entity_poly.pdbx_seq_one_letter_code
_entity_poly.pdbx_strand_id
1 'polypeptide(L)' 'GAELLVASSHGSAAAQRLGIPLLRLGFPVVDRLGAQHLTSLGYRGSLRLLFAAANELLAVPHAAPTPPITPREGTC' A
#
# COMPACT_ATOMS: atom_id res chain seq x y z
N GLY A 1 3.56 3.34 13.01
CA GLY A 1 4.38 3.28 11.79
C GLY A 1 3.53 3.67 10.58
N ALA A 2 4.09 3.69 9.38
CA ALA A 2 3.30 3.81 8.14
C ALA A 2 2.89 2.43 7.62
N GLU A 3 1.76 2.33 6.92
CA GLU A 3 1.23 1.07 6.38
C GLU A 3 1.43 0.92 4.86
N LEU A 4 1.79 2.01 4.17
CA LEU A 4 2.06 2.04 2.72
C LEU A 4 3.17 3.06 2.43
N LEU A 5 4.16 2.67 1.62
CA LEU A 5 5.15 3.61 1.10
C LEU A 5 4.75 4.08 -0.29
N VAL A 6 4.81 5.39 -0.54
CA VAL A 6 4.61 5.99 -1.87
C VAL A 6 5.94 6.56 -2.33
N ALA A 7 6.57 5.95 -3.34
CA ALA A 7 7.87 6.38 -3.83
C ALA A 7 8.16 5.88 -5.26
N SER A 8 9.28 6.34 -5.82
CA SER A 8 9.81 5.87 -7.11
C SER A 8 10.41 4.46 -7.01
N SER A 9 10.98 3.94 -8.10
CA SER A 9 11.61 2.60 -8.10
C SER A 9 12.73 2.43 -7.06
N HIS A 10 13.39 3.53 -6.70
CA HIS A 10 14.45 3.54 -5.68
C HIS A 10 13.94 3.24 -4.26
N GLY A 11 12.65 3.46 -3.99
CA GLY A 11 12.04 3.17 -2.68
C GLY A 11 11.96 1.67 -2.33
N SER A 12 12.31 0.78 -3.26
CA SER A 12 12.15 -0.68 -3.09
C SER A 12 12.91 -1.22 -1.88
N ALA A 13 14.15 -0.77 -1.71
CA ALA A 13 14.99 -1.21 -0.60
C ALA A 13 14.43 -0.73 0.75
N ALA A 14 13.86 0.48 0.79
CA ALA A 14 13.24 1.01 2.00
C ALA A 14 11.95 0.24 2.35
N ALA A 15 11.09 -0.03 1.37
CA ALA A 15 9.87 -0.82 1.56
C ALA A 15 10.18 -2.23 2.08
N GLN A 16 11.17 -2.92 1.50
CA GLN A 16 11.60 -4.25 1.95
C GLN A 16 12.13 -4.23 3.38
N ARG A 17 12.95 -3.24 3.74
CA ARG A 17 13.47 -3.09 5.12
C ARG A 17 12.38 -2.81 6.14
N LEU A 18 11.33 -2.08 5.73
CA LEU A 18 10.21 -1.72 6.58
C LEU A 18 9.10 -2.79 6.61
N GLY A 19 9.12 -3.75 5.68
CA GLY A 19 8.08 -4.78 5.56
C GLY A 19 6.72 -4.23 5.12
N ILE A 20 6.69 -3.09 4.41
CA ILE A 20 5.46 -2.43 3.97
C ILE A 20 5.34 -2.42 2.43
N PRO A 21 4.11 -2.46 1.89
CA PRO A 21 3.90 -2.38 0.45
C PRO A 21 4.36 -1.05 -0.14
N LEU A 22 4.64 -1.04 -1.43
CA LEU A 22 5.21 0.11 -2.15
C LEU A 22 4.38 0.48 -3.36
N LEU A 23 3.65 1.59 -3.26
CA LEU A 23 2.99 2.23 -4.38
C LEU A 23 4.01 3.01 -5.22
N ARG A 24 4.28 2.51 -6.44
CA ARG A 24 5.19 3.16 -7.40
C ARG A 24 4.57 4.42 -7.99
N LEU A 25 5.06 5.58 -7.57
CA LEU A 25 4.55 6.87 -7.99
C LEU A 25 5.67 7.90 -8.10
N GLY A 26 5.59 8.78 -9.10
CA GLY A 26 6.62 9.78 -9.39
C GLY A 26 7.62 9.29 -10.45
N PHE A 27 8.87 9.75 -10.34
CA PHE A 27 9.93 9.45 -11.30
C PHE A 27 11.23 9.10 -10.57
N PRO A 28 12.03 8.13 -11.04
CA PRO A 28 11.76 7.20 -12.14
C PRO A 28 10.99 5.94 -11.68
N VAL A 29 10.16 5.37 -12.56
CA VAL A 29 9.54 4.06 -12.37
C VAL A 29 10.06 3.11 -13.45
N VAL A 30 11.05 2.28 -13.09
CA VAL A 30 11.80 1.39 -13.99
C VAL A 30 11.39 -0.08 -13.87
N ASP A 31 10.72 -0.46 -12.79
CA ASP A 31 10.31 -1.84 -12.50
C ASP A 31 8.90 -2.18 -12.99
N ARG A 32 8.18 -1.21 -13.57
CA ARG A 32 6.84 -1.36 -14.12
C ARG A 32 6.79 -0.83 -15.54
N LEU A 33 6.53 -1.72 -16.50
CA LEU A 33 6.33 -1.34 -17.90
C LEU A 33 5.07 -0.50 -18.06
N GLY A 34 5.14 0.53 -18.90
CA GLY A 34 4.02 1.43 -19.18
C GLY A 34 3.66 2.38 -18.04
N ALA A 35 4.37 2.38 -16.90
CA ALA A 35 4.08 3.25 -15.76
C ALA A 35 4.06 4.74 -16.13
N GLN A 36 4.90 5.14 -17.09
CA GLN A 36 5.02 6.52 -17.58
C GLN A 36 3.81 6.96 -18.43
N HIS A 37 3.05 6.01 -19.00
CA HIS A 37 1.86 6.32 -19.81
C HIS A 37 0.59 6.51 -18.99
N LEU A 38 0.67 6.26 -17.68
CA LEU A 38 -0.51 6.24 -16.86
C LEU A 38 -0.77 7.61 -16.22
N THR A 39 -2.03 8.06 -16.27
CA THR A 39 -2.42 9.38 -15.76
C THR A 39 -2.41 9.42 -14.23
N SER A 40 -1.61 10.34 -13.68
CA SER A 40 -1.52 10.75 -12.27
C SER A 40 -2.70 11.55 -11.72
N LEU A 41 -3.23 12.43 -12.57
CA LEU A 41 -3.98 13.62 -12.16
C LEU A 41 -5.40 13.64 -12.73
N GLY A 42 -6.22 14.55 -12.19
CA GLY A 42 -7.63 14.66 -12.51
C GLY A 42 -8.44 13.46 -12.00
N TYR A 43 -9.75 13.47 -12.24
CA TYR A 43 -10.65 12.45 -11.69
C TYR A 43 -10.22 11.01 -12.03
N ARG A 44 -9.88 10.76 -13.30
CA ARG A 44 -9.42 9.44 -13.77
C ARG A 44 -8.09 9.04 -13.12
N GLY A 45 -7.17 9.98 -12.95
CA GLY A 45 -5.88 9.73 -12.30
C GLY A 45 -6.08 9.42 -10.81
N SER A 46 -6.86 10.23 -10.10
CA SER A 46 -7.17 10.03 -8.69
C SER A 46 -7.85 8.69 -8.42
N LEU A 47 -8.84 8.30 -9.23
CA LEU A 47 -9.47 6.98 -9.11
C LEU A 47 -8.49 5.85 -9.34
N ARG A 48 -7.64 5.96 -10.36
CA ARG A 48 -6.58 4.97 -10.60
C ARG A 48 -5.63 4.87 -9.40
N LEU A 49 -5.22 6.00 -8.81
CA LEU A 49 -4.35 6.01 -7.64
C LEU A 49 -5.03 5.37 -6.43
N LEU A 50 -6.31 5.66 -6.21
CA LEU A 50 -7.11 5.05 -5.14
C LEU A 50 -7.13 3.53 -5.26
N PHE A 51 -7.45 3.01 -6.45
CA PHE A 51 -7.49 1.56 -6.67
C PHE A 51 -6.10 0.94 -6.60
N ALA A 52 -5.06 1.62 -7.09
CA ALA A 52 -3.69 1.12 -6.97
C ALA A 52 -3.26 1.00 -5.50
N ALA A 53 -3.53 2.01 -4.67
CA ALA A 53 -3.24 1.98 -3.24
C ALA A 53 -4.03 0.86 -2.53
N ALA A 54 -5.33 0.73 -2.81
CA ALA A 54 -6.17 -0.31 -2.22
C ALA A 54 -5.67 -1.71 -2.58
N ASN A 55 -5.30 -1.94 -3.84
CA ASN A 55 -4.78 -3.23 -4.29
C ASN A 55 -3.43 -3.58 -3.66
N GLU A 56 -2.54 -2.60 -3.49
CA GLU A 56 -1.25 -2.82 -2.80
C GLU A 56 -1.45 -3.19 -1.32
N LEU A 57 -2.42 -2.57 -0.64
CA LEU A 57 -2.78 -2.91 0.73
C LEU A 57 -3.41 -4.31 0.84
N LEU A 58 -4.28 -4.68 -0.11
CA LEU A 58 -4.91 -6.00 -0.15
C LEU A 58 -3.93 -7.13 -0.51
N ALA A 59 -2.88 -6.81 -1.29
CA ALA A 59 -1.86 -7.78 -1.66
C ALA A 59 -1.01 -8.22 -0.47
N VAL A 60 -0.95 -7.42 0.59
CA VAL A 60 -0.31 -7.80 1.85
C VAL A 60 -1.23 -8.77 2.60
N PRO A 61 -0.76 -10.00 2.90
CA PRO A 61 -1.50 -10.91 3.74
C PRO A 61 -1.73 -10.24 5.09
N HIS A 62 -2.98 -9.98 5.43
CA HIS A 62 -3.31 -9.54 6.77
C HIS A 62 -2.99 -10.72 7.70
N ALA A 63 -1.99 -10.55 8.58
CA ALA A 63 -1.89 -11.40 9.75
C ALA A 63 -3.28 -11.37 10.42
N ALA A 64 -3.82 -12.54 10.72
CA ALA A 64 -5.21 -12.75 11.15
C ALA A 64 -5.71 -11.61 12.05
N PRO A 65 -6.96 -11.14 11.88
CA PRO A 65 -7.50 -10.07 12.71
C PRO A 65 -7.26 -10.45 14.17
N THR A 66 -6.57 -9.57 14.91
CA THR A 66 -6.45 -9.70 16.37
C THR A 66 -7.84 -10.03 16.88
N PRO A 67 -8.03 -11.16 17.59
CA PRO A 67 -9.35 -11.56 18.02
C PRO A 67 -10.00 -10.39 18.76
N PRO A 68 -11.31 -10.17 18.57
CA PRO A 68 -11.99 -9.11 19.30
C PRO A 68 -11.67 -9.31 20.78
N ILE A 69 -11.16 -8.24 21.40
CA ILE A 69 -11.05 -8.13 22.85
C ILE A 69 -12.48 -8.23 23.40
N THR A 70 -12.95 -9.45 23.62
CA THR A 70 -14.11 -9.71 24.45
C THR A 70 -13.74 -9.21 25.84
N PRO A 71 -14.52 -8.29 26.45
CA PRO A 71 -14.37 -8.00 27.86
C PRO A 71 -14.45 -9.34 28.59
N ARG A 72 -13.54 -9.61 29.53
CA ARG A 72 -13.72 -10.74 30.44
C ARG A 72 -14.99 -10.42 31.23
N GLU A 73 -16.12 -10.99 30.81
CA GLU A 73 -17.33 -10.99 31.62
C GLU A 73 -16.95 -11.65 32.94
N GLY A 74 -16.97 -10.82 33.97
CA GLY A 74 -16.58 -11.17 35.31
C GLY A 74 -17.50 -12.26 35.83
N THR A 75 -16.87 -13.21 36.51
CA THR A 75 -17.46 -14.01 37.56
C THR A 75 -18.46 -13.18 38.39
N CYS A 76 -19.69 -13.65 38.46
CA CYS A 76 -20.53 -13.56 39.66
C CYS A 76 -21.20 -14.92 39.85
#